data_AF-A0A7Z0WJN3-F1
#
_entry.id   AF-A0A7Z0WJN3-F1
#
_cell.length_a   1.000
_cell.length_b   1.000
_cell.length_c   1.000
_cell.angle_alpha   90.00
_cell.angle_beta   90.00
_cell.angle_gamma   90.00
#
_symmetry.space_group_name_H-M   'P 1'
#
loop_
_entity.id
_entity.type
_entity.pdbx_description
1 polymer ?
#
loop_
_entity_poly.entity_id
_entity_poly.type
_entity_poly.pdbx_seq_one_letter_code
_entity_poly.pdbx_strand_id
1 'polypeptide(L)'
;MDSRDLTQALRDATEDLTPRDGFAGDVVAGGRRRRRRNRVAMASAVVGTAAVAAIAMTGPTPLSAPPAPGASQQTEPSRDWRMSYQGGEHVDDPLRVTEIIEAWTTGLRTGRPANQNGTFDDRPGDPHVYWAGDTINGYGEAAIVMEVVRLSPDDERILTGVVATPPNTTAPRLLGLQLDGPGEQGQFVLPDNRTVVAVARPGTELWLSREITYTDEGSQRHWMPYEATDGVIVQDLYDNSNKLNVRLVAGAEPTPENMDPDRIRPLVMTGRDAVPTARGLPWDRTVDLGANDAASSVGDRFDASAEFTKALRDSGQLDPWSYQERRSPWLVMARVQDGVLMIGEHQELDEAAYVYVAMPRGDGGYDVRRAGTTDHSLPVAVRLPDNGGYVVAAFGEELTYRTGWDGAWSAPFRDAGLLPPEATHVQAGDHFLDLANAK
;
A
#
# COMPACT_ATOMS: atom_id res chain seq x y z
N MET A 1 23.79 7.87 13.36
CA MET A 1 23.75 6.84 14.40
C MET A 1 24.69 5.73 13.96
N ASP A 2 25.77 5.48 14.70
CA ASP A 2 26.75 4.43 14.37
C ASP A 2 26.10 3.05 14.62
N SER A 3 26.39 2.06 13.77
CA SER A 3 26.01 0.65 13.99
C SER A 3 26.40 0.10 15.37
N ARG A 4 27.47 0.66 15.95
CA ARG A 4 27.91 0.34 17.31
C ARG A 4 26.96 0.88 18.37
N ASP A 5 26.42 2.09 18.18
CA ASP A 5 25.44 2.70 19.09
C ASP A 5 24.13 1.92 19.08
N LEU A 6 23.69 1.43 17.91
CA LEU A 6 22.47 0.61 17.80
C LEU A 6 22.64 -0.76 18.47
N THR A 7 23.81 -1.39 18.28
CA THR A 7 24.10 -2.69 18.90
C THR A 7 24.19 -2.58 20.42
N GLN A 8 24.77 -1.48 20.91
CA GLN A 8 24.84 -1.18 22.34
C GLN A 8 23.44 -0.91 22.91
N ALA A 9 22.64 -0.05 22.28
CA ALA A 9 21.28 0.26 22.71
C ALA A 9 20.37 -0.98 22.74
N LEU A 10 20.49 -1.89 21.77
CA LEU A 10 19.74 -3.14 21.76
C LEU A 10 20.21 -4.13 22.83
N ARG A 11 21.51 -4.15 23.14
CA ARG A 11 22.06 -5.00 24.20
C ARG A 11 21.62 -4.49 25.58
N ASP A 12 21.72 -3.18 25.81
CA ASP A 12 21.30 -2.54 27.05
C ASP A 12 19.77 -2.69 27.26
N ALA A 13 18.98 -2.62 26.19
CA ALA A 13 17.52 -2.82 26.26
C ALA A 13 17.09 -4.27 26.50
N THR A 14 17.99 -5.25 26.34
CA THR A 14 17.66 -6.68 26.46
C THR A 14 18.43 -7.39 27.57
N GLU A 15 19.28 -6.67 28.31
CA GLU A 15 20.11 -7.21 29.39
C GLU A 15 19.28 -7.83 30.52
N ASP A 16 18.13 -7.23 30.83
CA ASP A 16 17.22 -7.70 31.88
C ASP A 16 16.15 -8.69 31.39
N LEU A 17 16.10 -8.97 30.08
CA LEU A 17 15.14 -9.92 29.53
C LEU A 17 15.64 -11.35 29.75
N THR A 18 15.19 -11.95 30.84
CA THR A 18 15.38 -13.39 31.05
C THR A 18 14.45 -14.13 30.09
N PRO A 19 14.98 -14.93 29.14
CA PRO A 19 14.13 -15.70 28.24
C PRO A 19 13.28 -16.66 29.06
N ARG A 20 11.99 -16.78 28.74
CA ARG A 20 11.13 -17.78 29.36
C ARG A 20 11.73 -19.18 29.17
N ASP A 21 11.57 -20.05 30.17
CA ASP A 21 11.97 -21.44 30.06
C ASP A 21 11.36 -22.09 28.81
N GLY A 22 12.20 -22.75 28.01
CA GLY A 22 11.80 -23.36 26.74
C GLY A 22 11.88 -22.47 25.50
N PHE A 23 12.17 -21.16 25.62
CA PHE A 23 12.28 -20.24 24.47
C PHE A 23 13.27 -20.72 23.40
N ALA A 24 14.47 -21.15 23.79
CA ALA A 24 15.46 -21.69 22.85
C ALA A 24 14.95 -22.98 22.17
N GLY A 25 14.17 -23.79 22.89
CA GLY A 25 13.52 -24.99 22.36
C GLY A 25 12.44 -24.64 21.32
N ASP A 26 11.60 -23.64 21.60
CA ASP A 26 10.55 -23.14 20.71
C ASP A 26 11.15 -22.53 19.43
N VAL A 27 12.23 -21.75 19.55
CA VAL A 27 12.93 -21.14 18.42
C VAL A 27 13.55 -22.23 17.52
N VAL A 28 14.19 -23.24 18.12
CA VAL A 28 14.76 -24.37 17.37
C VAL A 28 13.65 -25.23 16.75
N ALA A 29 12.54 -25.45 17.44
CA ALA A 29 11.38 -26.18 16.94
C ALA A 29 10.69 -25.43 15.79
N GLY A 30 10.55 -24.10 15.89
CA GLY A 30 10.06 -23.21 14.84
C GLY A 30 10.97 -23.23 13.61
N GLY A 31 12.29 -23.13 13.81
CA GLY A 31 13.29 -23.26 12.73
C GLY A 31 13.27 -24.64 12.05
N ARG A 32 13.09 -25.72 12.83
CA ARG A 32 12.93 -27.09 12.29
C ARG A 32 11.62 -27.27 11.54
N ARG A 33 10.50 -26.71 12.01
CA ARG A 33 9.20 -26.71 11.29
C ARG A 33 9.30 -25.96 9.97
N ARG A 34 9.97 -24.79 9.94
CA ARG A 34 10.19 -24.01 8.72
C ARG A 34 11.04 -24.78 7.70
N ARG A 35 12.13 -25.42 8.16
CA ARG A 35 12.96 -26.29 7.30
C ARG A 35 12.23 -27.56 6.85
N ARG A 36 11.36 -28.16 7.66
CA ARG A 36 10.53 -29.31 7.25
C ARG A 36 9.45 -28.92 6.25
N ARG A 37 8.76 -27.77 6.41
CA ARG A 37 7.82 -27.25 5.39
C ARG A 37 8.52 -27.02 4.05
N ASN A 38 9.74 -26.46 4.07
CA ASN A 38 10.51 -26.26 2.84
C ASN A 38 11.06 -27.58 2.24
N ARG A 39 11.17 -28.66 3.01
CA ARG A 39 11.61 -29.98 2.50
C ARG A 39 10.47 -30.89 2.07
N VAL A 40 9.25 -30.71 2.58
CA VAL A 40 8.06 -31.46 2.13
C VAL A 40 7.56 -30.95 0.76
N ALA A 41 7.86 -29.70 0.40
CA ALA A 41 7.66 -29.19 -0.97
C ALA A 41 8.66 -29.77 -2.01
N MET A 42 9.75 -30.44 -1.60
CA MET A 42 10.79 -30.98 -2.50
C MET A 42 10.86 -32.52 -2.53
N ALA A 43 9.87 -33.23 -1.97
CA ALA A 43 9.91 -34.70 -1.86
C ALA A 43 8.73 -35.39 -2.54
N SER A 44 8.42 -35.02 -3.79
CA SER A 44 7.46 -35.75 -4.64
C SER A 44 7.94 -35.90 -6.08
N ALA A 45 9.21 -36.29 -6.29
CA ALA A 45 9.67 -36.67 -7.63
C ALA A 45 10.88 -37.61 -7.60
N VAL A 46 10.68 -38.85 -7.13
CA VAL A 46 11.51 -39.99 -7.56
C VAL A 46 10.64 -41.25 -7.54
N VAL A 47 10.20 -41.73 -8.70
CA VAL A 47 10.23 -43.13 -9.18
C VAL A 47 9.72 -43.11 -10.64
N GLY A 48 10.49 -43.66 -11.58
CA GLY A 48 9.94 -44.10 -12.88
C GLY A 48 10.86 -43.95 -14.09
N THR A 49 11.83 -44.84 -14.22
CA THR A 49 12.68 -45.03 -15.41
C THR A 49 11.88 -45.59 -16.61
N ALA A 50 12.14 -45.02 -17.79
CA ALA A 50 12.18 -45.57 -19.16
C ALA A 50 11.16 -46.66 -19.62
N ALA A 51 10.43 -46.37 -20.70
CA ALA A 51 10.30 -47.28 -21.87
C ALA A 51 9.64 -46.58 -23.08
N VAL A 52 10.21 -46.87 -24.25
CA VAL A 52 9.74 -46.52 -25.61
C VAL A 52 8.51 -47.34 -26.01
N ALA A 53 7.60 -46.74 -26.78
CA ALA A 53 6.88 -47.30 -27.95
C ALA A 53 5.38 -46.92 -28.01
N ALA A 54 4.94 -46.63 -29.23
CA ALA A 54 3.58 -46.29 -29.64
C ALA A 54 2.54 -47.37 -29.33
N ILE A 55 1.26 -46.97 -29.19
CA ILE A 55 0.04 -47.57 -29.77
C ILE A 55 -1.18 -46.76 -29.30
N ALA A 56 -2.09 -46.46 -30.23
CA ALA A 56 -3.41 -45.88 -29.97
C ALA A 56 -4.35 -46.89 -29.30
N MET A 57 -5.20 -46.44 -28.36
CA MET A 57 -6.61 -46.85 -28.26
C MET A 57 -7.37 -46.10 -27.14
N THR A 58 -8.64 -45.85 -27.45
CA THR A 58 -9.74 -45.19 -26.73
C THR A 58 -9.99 -45.62 -25.28
N GLY A 59 -10.32 -44.67 -24.38
CA GLY A 59 -10.84 -44.93 -23.03
C GLY A 59 -11.15 -43.64 -22.24
N PRO A 60 -12.09 -43.65 -21.26
CA PRO A 60 -13.01 -42.54 -21.00
C PRO A 60 -12.43 -41.39 -20.18
N THR A 61 -12.93 -40.19 -20.46
CA THR A 61 -12.65 -38.92 -19.76
C THR A 61 -13.01 -38.99 -18.27
N PRO A 62 -12.08 -38.71 -17.34
CA PRO A 62 -12.45 -38.28 -16.01
C PRO A 62 -12.93 -36.82 -16.08
N LEU A 63 -14.00 -36.53 -15.32
CA LEU A 63 -14.54 -35.19 -15.10
C LEU A 63 -13.41 -34.21 -14.75
N SER A 64 -13.11 -33.31 -15.68
CA SER A 64 -12.28 -32.14 -15.42
C SER A 64 -12.96 -31.31 -14.33
N ALA A 65 -12.26 -31.12 -13.21
CA ALA A 65 -12.53 -29.99 -12.36
C ALA A 65 -12.47 -28.71 -13.22
N PRO A 66 -13.32 -27.70 -12.97
CA PRO A 66 -13.20 -26.42 -13.67
C PRO A 66 -11.77 -25.90 -13.44
N PRO A 67 -11.08 -25.38 -14.47
CA PRO A 67 -9.80 -24.72 -14.25
C PRO A 67 -10.01 -23.63 -13.21
N ALA A 68 -9.14 -23.58 -12.20
CA ALA A 68 -9.15 -22.51 -11.23
C ALA A 68 -9.05 -21.16 -11.99
N PRO A 69 -9.90 -20.18 -11.68
CA PRO A 69 -9.74 -18.84 -12.24
C PRO A 69 -8.39 -18.30 -11.77
N GLY A 70 -7.51 -17.93 -12.70
CA GLY A 70 -6.27 -17.22 -12.38
C GLY A 70 -4.95 -17.86 -12.80
N ALA A 71 -4.93 -18.95 -13.58
CA ALA A 71 -3.72 -19.30 -14.32
C ALA A 71 -3.58 -18.33 -15.50
N SER A 72 -3.07 -17.12 -15.23
CA SER A 72 -2.56 -16.21 -16.24
C SER A 72 -1.67 -17.02 -17.17
N GLN A 73 -1.98 -17.03 -18.47
CA GLN A 73 -1.12 -17.67 -19.46
C GLN A 73 0.24 -17.01 -19.36
N GLN A 74 1.17 -17.68 -18.70
CA GLN A 74 2.52 -17.21 -18.49
C GLN A 74 3.22 -17.35 -19.84
N THR A 75 3.10 -16.30 -20.67
CA THR A 75 3.90 -16.19 -21.89
C THR A 75 5.36 -16.35 -21.46
N GLU A 76 6.12 -17.20 -22.16
CA GLU A 76 7.57 -17.25 -21.97
C GLU A 76 8.09 -15.80 -22.01
N PRO A 77 8.83 -15.31 -20.99
CA PRO A 77 9.23 -13.90 -20.91
C PRO A 77 9.95 -13.39 -22.16
N SER A 78 10.70 -14.28 -22.83
CA SER A 78 11.38 -14.02 -24.10
C SER A 78 10.45 -13.84 -25.30
N ARG A 79 9.18 -14.25 -25.19
CA ARG A 79 8.11 -14.09 -26.20
C ARG A 79 7.13 -12.98 -25.84
N ASP A 80 7.38 -12.23 -24.78
CA ASP A 80 6.59 -11.04 -24.49
C ASP A 80 6.73 -10.04 -25.64
N TRP A 81 5.61 -9.51 -26.10
CA TRP A 81 5.59 -8.60 -27.24
C TRP A 81 6.45 -7.35 -27.00
N ARG A 82 6.60 -6.92 -25.74
CA ARG A 82 7.44 -5.77 -25.36
C ARG A 82 8.91 -6.03 -25.71
N MET A 83 9.39 -7.27 -25.62
CA MET A 83 10.76 -7.63 -25.97
C MET A 83 11.04 -7.58 -27.49
N SER A 84 9.99 -7.42 -28.31
CA SER A 84 10.11 -7.27 -29.77
C SER A 84 9.86 -5.85 -30.28
N TYR A 85 9.54 -4.93 -29.38
CA TYR A 85 9.17 -3.55 -29.71
C TYR A 85 10.25 -2.58 -29.26
N GLN A 86 10.53 -1.56 -30.09
CA GLN A 86 11.44 -0.46 -29.81
C GLN A 86 10.79 0.84 -30.28
N GLY A 87 10.92 1.90 -29.48
CA GLY A 87 10.30 3.20 -29.78
C GLY A 87 11.06 4.39 -29.19
N GLY A 88 10.68 5.60 -29.60
CA GLY A 88 11.29 6.84 -29.14
C GLY A 88 12.46 7.30 -30.03
N GLU A 89 12.78 8.58 -29.91
CA GLU A 89 13.72 9.28 -30.79
C GLU A 89 15.18 8.87 -30.63
N HIS A 90 15.57 8.35 -29.46
CA HIS A 90 16.97 8.02 -29.14
C HIS A 90 17.28 6.52 -29.25
N VAL A 91 16.29 5.66 -29.55
CA VAL A 91 16.49 4.20 -29.59
C VAL A 91 17.37 3.75 -30.75
N ASP A 92 17.44 4.54 -31.82
CA ASP A 92 18.29 4.27 -33.00
C ASP A 92 19.71 4.84 -32.86
N ASP A 93 20.03 5.57 -31.78
CA ASP A 93 21.39 6.05 -31.51
C ASP A 93 22.21 4.96 -30.77
N PRO A 94 23.17 4.30 -31.43
CA PRO A 94 23.91 3.18 -30.83
C PRO A 94 24.83 3.62 -29.68
N LEU A 95 25.35 4.86 -29.71
CA LEU A 95 26.15 5.38 -28.61
C LEU A 95 25.26 5.57 -27.39
N ARG A 96 24.07 6.12 -27.61
CA ARG A 96 23.13 6.39 -26.52
C ARG A 96 22.55 5.12 -25.90
N VAL A 97 22.15 4.17 -26.72
CA VAL A 97 21.72 2.83 -26.27
C VAL A 97 22.82 2.16 -25.45
N THR A 98 24.09 2.28 -25.86
CA THR A 98 25.22 1.73 -25.09
C THR A 98 25.32 2.37 -23.70
N GLU A 99 25.19 3.69 -23.59
CA GLU A 99 25.20 4.40 -22.30
C GLU A 99 24.02 3.98 -21.39
N ILE A 100 22.83 3.81 -21.97
CA ILE A 100 21.63 3.35 -21.25
C ILE A 100 21.84 1.93 -20.69
N ILE A 101 22.34 1.00 -21.52
CA ILE A 101 22.62 -0.39 -21.12
C ILE A 101 23.73 -0.45 -20.06
N GLU A 102 24.76 0.40 -20.16
CA GLU A 102 25.80 0.51 -19.14
C GLU A 102 25.25 1.02 -17.80
N ALA A 103 24.39 2.05 -17.84
CA ALA A 103 23.72 2.60 -16.66
C ALA A 103 22.79 1.57 -16.00
N TRP A 104 22.03 0.82 -16.80
CA TRP A 104 21.22 -0.31 -16.36
C TRP A 104 22.07 -1.38 -15.65
N THR A 105 23.11 -1.89 -16.32
CA THR A 105 23.96 -2.97 -15.81
C THR A 105 24.71 -2.55 -14.54
N THR A 106 25.24 -1.33 -14.53
CA THR A 106 25.89 -0.76 -13.35
C THR A 106 24.90 -0.56 -12.22
N GLY A 107 23.70 -0.06 -12.52
CA GLY A 107 22.60 0.11 -11.57
C GLY A 107 22.17 -1.18 -10.91
N LEU A 108 21.98 -2.26 -11.68
CA LEU A 108 21.64 -3.58 -11.13
C LEU A 108 22.76 -4.16 -10.24
N ARG A 109 24.02 -3.92 -10.57
CA ARG A 109 25.16 -4.42 -9.79
C ARG A 109 25.40 -3.63 -8.49
N THR A 110 25.18 -2.32 -8.53
CA THR A 110 25.64 -1.39 -7.46
C THR A 110 24.50 -0.71 -6.71
N GLY A 111 23.31 -0.66 -7.30
CA GLY A 111 22.15 0.06 -6.79
C GLY A 111 21.55 -0.63 -5.57
N ARG A 112 21.46 0.11 -4.47
CA ARG A 112 20.54 -0.19 -3.38
C ARG A 112 19.28 0.65 -3.58
N PRO A 113 18.07 0.08 -3.41
CA PRO A 113 17.76 -1.28 -2.96
C PRO A 113 17.72 -2.35 -4.07
N ALA A 114 17.94 -1.97 -5.33
CA ALA A 114 17.70 -2.78 -6.52
C ALA A 114 18.20 -4.24 -6.46
N ASN A 115 19.39 -4.52 -5.93
CA ASN A 115 19.90 -5.90 -5.87
C ASN A 115 20.65 -6.22 -4.56
N GLN A 116 20.05 -5.92 -3.41
CA GLN A 116 20.75 -6.07 -2.12
C GLN A 116 21.23 -7.51 -1.82
N ASN A 117 20.61 -8.53 -2.43
CA ASN A 117 20.86 -9.94 -2.14
C ASN A 117 21.31 -10.77 -3.35
N GLY A 118 21.70 -10.14 -4.47
CA GLY A 118 22.00 -10.86 -5.71
C GLY A 118 20.77 -11.50 -6.37
N THR A 119 19.57 -11.02 -6.03
CA THR A 119 18.27 -11.51 -6.55
C THR A 119 18.19 -11.44 -8.07
N PHE A 120 18.88 -10.49 -8.70
CA PHE A 120 18.88 -10.30 -10.15
C PHE A 120 20.23 -10.64 -10.80
N ASP A 121 21.02 -11.52 -10.19
CA ASP A 121 22.34 -11.89 -10.73
C ASP A 121 22.24 -12.89 -11.90
N ASP A 122 21.22 -13.77 -11.91
CA ASP A 122 20.94 -14.69 -13.02
C ASP A 122 20.04 -14.01 -14.07
N ARG A 123 20.64 -13.60 -15.18
CA ARG A 123 20.02 -12.83 -16.26
C ARG A 123 20.29 -13.51 -17.59
N PRO A 124 19.43 -14.46 -18.02
CA PRO A 124 19.70 -15.31 -19.18
C PRO A 124 19.58 -14.61 -20.55
N GLY A 125 19.27 -13.32 -20.61
CA GLY A 125 19.15 -12.54 -21.85
C GLY A 125 19.90 -11.21 -21.78
N ASP A 126 19.97 -10.52 -22.93
CA ASP A 126 20.57 -9.19 -23.01
C ASP A 126 19.54 -8.10 -22.61
N PRO A 127 19.98 -6.98 -22.00
CA PRO A 127 19.12 -5.83 -21.77
C PRO A 127 18.54 -5.28 -23.08
N HIS A 128 17.22 -5.10 -23.12
CA HIS A 128 16.47 -4.57 -24.24
C HIS A 128 16.00 -3.15 -23.93
N VAL A 129 16.40 -2.16 -24.75
CA VAL A 129 15.88 -0.79 -24.66
C VAL A 129 14.53 -0.75 -25.38
N TYR A 130 13.45 -0.77 -24.62
CA TYR A 130 12.08 -0.74 -25.14
C TYR A 130 11.71 0.64 -25.68
N TRP A 131 12.11 1.70 -24.97
CA TRP A 131 11.88 3.07 -25.36
C TRP A 131 13.00 3.99 -24.88
N ALA A 132 13.37 5.00 -25.66
CA ALA A 132 14.27 6.08 -25.23
C ALA A 132 13.89 7.43 -25.87
N GLY A 133 13.72 8.48 -25.06
CA GLY A 133 13.27 9.80 -25.53
C GLY A 133 13.40 10.91 -24.48
N ASP A 134 13.24 12.15 -24.91
CA ASP A 134 13.28 13.33 -24.06
C ASP A 134 12.04 13.44 -23.16
N THR A 135 12.27 13.94 -21.94
CA THR A 135 11.23 14.33 -20.99
C THR A 135 11.08 15.85 -20.97
N ILE A 136 9.84 16.33 -20.87
CA ILE A 136 9.49 17.75 -21.06
C ILE A 136 10.02 18.64 -19.92
N ASN A 137 10.11 18.12 -18.70
CA ASN A 137 10.37 18.90 -17.48
C ASN A 137 11.82 18.89 -16.96
N GLY A 138 12.80 18.62 -17.82
CA GLY A 138 14.21 18.81 -17.47
C GLY A 138 14.86 17.65 -16.70
N TYR A 139 14.23 16.47 -16.67
CA TYR A 139 14.94 15.20 -16.43
C TYR A 139 15.73 14.73 -17.67
N GLY A 140 15.70 15.53 -18.74
CA GLY A 140 16.36 15.23 -19.99
C GLY A 140 15.82 13.92 -20.54
N GLU A 141 16.70 13.12 -21.08
CA GLU A 141 16.33 11.83 -21.64
C GLU A 141 16.03 10.78 -20.57
N ALA A 142 14.97 10.02 -20.82
CA ALA A 142 14.62 8.81 -20.11
C ALA A 142 14.52 7.64 -21.07
N ALA A 143 14.68 6.44 -20.53
CA ALA A 143 14.57 5.19 -21.26
C ALA A 143 13.93 4.10 -20.39
N ILE A 144 13.14 3.25 -21.02
CA ILE A 144 12.62 2.02 -20.42
C ILE A 144 13.48 0.86 -20.91
N VAL A 145 14.06 0.14 -19.96
CA VAL A 145 14.90 -1.04 -20.22
C VAL A 145 14.22 -2.27 -19.63
N MET A 146 14.24 -3.36 -20.37
CA MET A 146 13.66 -4.64 -19.99
C MET A 146 14.73 -5.72 -20.11
N GLU A 147 14.80 -6.63 -19.14
CA GLU A 147 15.72 -7.77 -19.19
C GLU A 147 15.04 -8.99 -18.59
N VAL A 148 15.25 -10.17 -19.20
CA VAL A 148 14.78 -11.41 -18.59
C VAL A 148 15.69 -11.75 -17.41
N VAL A 149 15.09 -11.96 -16.25
CA VAL A 149 15.78 -12.37 -15.02
C VAL A 149 15.22 -13.69 -14.53
N ARG A 150 16.08 -14.49 -13.88
CA ARG A 150 15.70 -15.78 -13.30
C ARG A 150 15.79 -15.70 -11.78
N LEU A 151 14.64 -15.76 -11.11
CA LEU A 151 14.56 -15.74 -9.64
C LEU A 151 14.74 -17.13 -9.02
N SER A 152 14.41 -18.17 -9.78
CA SER A 152 14.65 -19.57 -9.46
C SER A 152 14.71 -20.39 -10.76
N PRO A 153 15.17 -21.66 -10.74
CA PRO A 153 15.30 -22.47 -11.96
C PRO A 153 14.07 -22.52 -12.86
N ASP A 154 12.87 -22.45 -12.28
CA ASP A 154 11.59 -22.51 -13.01
C ASP A 154 10.85 -21.15 -13.01
N ASP A 155 11.50 -20.07 -12.59
CA ASP A 155 10.88 -18.76 -12.41
C ASP A 155 11.63 -17.65 -13.15
N GLU A 156 11.34 -17.54 -14.44
CA GLU A 156 11.78 -16.42 -15.28
C GLU A 156 10.72 -15.32 -15.32
N ARG A 157 11.18 -14.06 -15.28
CA ARG A 157 10.35 -12.85 -15.29
C ARG A 157 11.04 -11.79 -16.12
N ILE A 158 10.27 -10.81 -16.60
CA ILE A 158 10.86 -9.59 -17.14
C ILE A 158 11.05 -8.61 -15.99
N LEU A 159 12.26 -8.12 -15.85
CA LEU A 159 12.58 -6.98 -15.02
C LEU A 159 12.52 -5.74 -15.90
N THR A 160 11.58 -4.85 -15.61
CA THR A 160 11.44 -3.56 -16.28
C THR A 160 12.02 -2.49 -15.39
N GLY A 161 12.74 -1.51 -15.93
CA GLY A 161 13.12 -0.34 -15.17
C GLY A 161 13.28 0.90 -16.02
N VAL A 162 13.42 2.01 -15.32
CA VAL A 162 13.60 3.32 -15.93
C VAL A 162 15.01 3.80 -15.68
N VAL A 163 15.70 4.12 -16.77
CA VAL A 163 16.99 4.78 -16.79
C VAL A 163 16.73 6.22 -17.20
N ALA A 164 17.23 7.20 -16.47
CA ALA A 164 17.18 8.59 -16.91
C ALA A 164 18.43 9.34 -16.44
N THR A 165 18.61 10.56 -16.91
CA THR A 165 19.71 11.43 -16.46
C THR A 165 19.20 12.38 -15.38
N PRO A 166 19.49 12.16 -14.07
CA PRO A 166 19.03 13.07 -13.04
C PRO A 166 19.50 14.51 -13.27
N PRO A 167 18.71 15.51 -12.84
CA PRO A 167 19.12 16.90 -12.84
C PRO A 167 20.48 17.06 -12.16
N ASN A 168 21.35 17.88 -12.75
CA ASN A 168 22.71 18.15 -12.28
C ASN A 168 23.70 16.96 -12.43
N THR A 169 23.36 15.96 -13.23
CA THR A 169 24.30 14.92 -13.65
C THR A 169 24.38 14.87 -15.18
N THR A 170 25.48 14.34 -15.70
CA THR A 170 25.68 14.18 -17.16
C THR A 170 25.54 12.72 -17.61
N ALA A 171 25.36 11.80 -16.67
CA ALA A 171 25.39 10.36 -16.95
C ALA A 171 24.04 9.73 -16.57
N PRO A 172 23.47 8.87 -17.45
CA PRO A 172 22.24 8.15 -17.15
C PRO A 172 22.43 7.22 -15.96
N ARG A 173 21.34 6.97 -15.23
CA ARG A 173 21.31 6.07 -14.06
C ARG A 173 20.01 5.29 -14.03
N LEU A 174 20.07 4.04 -13.56
CA LEU A 174 18.88 3.28 -13.19
C LEU A 174 18.20 3.93 -11.96
N LEU A 175 16.94 4.34 -12.10
CA LEU A 175 16.20 5.07 -11.07
C LEU A 175 15.12 4.23 -10.39
N GLY A 176 14.58 3.22 -11.07
CA GLY A 176 13.56 2.34 -10.53
C GLY A 176 13.44 1.04 -11.30
N LEU A 177 12.85 0.05 -10.65
CA LEU A 177 12.63 -1.29 -11.16
C LEU A 177 11.23 -1.78 -10.80
N GLN A 178 10.64 -2.56 -11.70
CA GLN A 178 9.42 -3.32 -11.53
C GLN A 178 9.67 -4.72 -12.08
N LEU A 179 9.39 -5.73 -11.27
CA LEU A 179 9.37 -7.11 -11.73
C LEU A 179 7.97 -7.41 -12.28
N ASP A 180 7.91 -8.10 -13.41
CA ASP A 180 6.64 -8.53 -14.00
C ASP A 180 5.72 -9.23 -12.99
N GLY A 181 4.47 -8.78 -12.97
CA GLY A 181 3.37 -9.26 -12.13
C GLY A 181 2.06 -9.27 -12.93
N PRO A 182 0.90 -9.39 -12.26
CA PRO A 182 -0.38 -9.25 -12.95
C PRO A 182 -0.50 -7.84 -13.57
N GLY A 183 -0.85 -7.79 -14.85
CA GLY A 183 -0.96 -6.56 -15.63
C GLY A 183 0.34 -6.11 -16.30
N GLU A 184 0.23 -5.17 -17.25
CA GLU A 184 1.39 -4.55 -17.90
C GLU A 184 2.18 -3.74 -16.87
N GLN A 185 3.48 -4.01 -16.73
CA GLN A 185 4.40 -3.24 -15.87
C GLN A 185 5.17 -2.20 -16.69
N GLY A 186 5.88 -1.32 -15.99
CA GLY A 186 6.74 -0.29 -16.56
C GLY A 186 6.19 1.11 -16.32
N GLN A 187 5.62 1.37 -15.14
CA GLN A 187 5.04 2.66 -14.79
C GLN A 187 5.80 3.29 -13.64
N PHE A 188 6.37 4.46 -13.91
CA PHE A 188 7.31 5.14 -13.03
C PHE A 188 6.92 6.60 -12.84
N VAL A 189 7.11 7.11 -11.63
CA VAL A 189 7.20 8.55 -11.36
C VAL A 189 8.67 8.88 -11.18
N LEU A 190 9.22 9.76 -12.01
CA LEU A 190 10.61 10.19 -11.97
C LEU A 190 10.91 11.01 -10.70
N PRO A 191 12.18 11.18 -10.30
CA PRO A 191 12.53 11.83 -9.04
C PRO A 191 12.21 13.34 -8.96
N ASP A 192 11.80 14.00 -10.06
CA ASP A 192 11.20 15.36 -10.00
C ASP A 192 9.88 15.34 -9.25
N ASN A 193 9.26 14.16 -9.13
CA ASN A 193 7.88 13.99 -8.72
C ASN A 193 6.91 14.70 -9.68
N ARG A 194 7.35 14.91 -10.92
CA ARG A 194 6.59 15.60 -11.96
C ARG A 194 6.48 14.83 -13.24
N THR A 195 7.37 13.91 -13.55
CA THR A 195 7.29 13.17 -14.81
C THR A 195 6.81 11.75 -14.54
N VAL A 196 5.73 11.35 -15.20
CA VAL A 196 5.24 9.98 -15.28
C VAL A 196 5.72 9.38 -16.59
N VAL A 197 6.37 8.22 -16.51
CA VAL A 197 6.71 7.39 -17.68
C VAL A 197 5.99 6.05 -17.52
N ALA A 198 5.13 5.70 -18.47
CA ALA A 198 4.33 4.48 -18.39
C ALA A 198 4.33 3.71 -19.71
N VAL A 199 4.71 2.43 -19.65
CA VAL A 199 4.55 1.51 -20.77
C VAL A 199 3.07 1.23 -21.00
N ALA A 200 2.65 1.29 -22.27
CA ALA A 200 1.33 0.85 -22.70
C ALA A 200 1.45 0.10 -24.02
N ARG A 201 0.65 -0.94 -24.18
CA ARG A 201 0.48 -1.57 -25.50
C ARG A 201 -0.04 -0.56 -26.53
N PRO A 202 0.52 -0.52 -27.75
CA PRO A 202 -0.04 0.27 -28.83
C PRO A 202 -1.54 0.03 -29.02
N GLY A 203 -2.32 1.11 -29.06
CA GLY A 203 -3.78 1.05 -29.15
C GLY A 203 -4.53 0.84 -27.82
N THR A 204 -3.81 0.69 -26.70
CA THR A 204 -4.42 0.72 -25.36
C THR A 204 -4.51 2.15 -24.87
N GLU A 205 -5.72 2.61 -24.56
CA GLU A 205 -5.95 3.88 -23.89
C GLU A 205 -5.53 3.78 -22.41
N LEU A 206 -4.79 4.77 -21.92
CA LEU A 206 -4.49 4.90 -20.50
C LEU A 206 -5.15 6.16 -19.95
N TRP A 207 -5.64 6.05 -18.73
CA TRP A 207 -6.26 7.14 -17.99
C TRP A 207 -5.39 7.50 -16.80
N LEU A 208 -4.99 8.77 -16.72
CA LEU A 208 -4.15 9.28 -15.63
C LEU A 208 -4.98 10.25 -14.78
N SER A 209 -5.03 9.96 -13.48
CA SER A 209 -5.48 10.89 -12.45
C SER A 209 -4.24 11.43 -11.75
N ARG A 210 -4.06 12.75 -11.80
CA ARG A 210 -2.90 13.44 -11.21
C ARG A 210 -3.09 13.73 -9.72
N GLU A 211 -4.34 13.82 -9.29
CA GLU A 211 -4.73 14.18 -7.94
C GLU A 211 -6.05 13.52 -7.55
N ILE A 212 -6.34 13.57 -6.26
CA ILE A 212 -7.60 13.18 -5.67
C ILE A 212 -8.04 14.31 -4.73
N THR A 213 -9.33 14.61 -4.72
CA THR A 213 -9.92 15.60 -3.83
C THR A 213 -10.77 14.88 -2.81
N TYR A 214 -10.64 15.25 -1.54
CA TYR A 214 -11.44 14.72 -0.45
C TYR A 214 -12.40 15.80 0.05
N THR A 215 -13.70 15.55 -0.08
CA THR A 215 -14.77 16.42 0.42
C THR A 215 -15.58 15.68 1.49
N ASP A 216 -16.55 16.36 2.10
CA ASP A 216 -17.49 15.69 3.02
C ASP A 216 -18.37 14.68 2.28
N GLU A 217 -18.59 14.87 0.97
CA GLU A 217 -19.32 13.94 0.10
C GLU A 217 -18.49 12.71 -0.31
N GLY A 218 -17.20 12.69 0.04
CA GLY A 218 -16.28 11.61 -0.28
C GLY A 218 -15.11 12.06 -1.16
N SER A 219 -14.41 11.06 -1.68
CA SER A 219 -13.21 11.22 -2.50
C SER A 219 -13.57 11.19 -3.99
N GLN A 220 -12.92 12.05 -4.77
CA GLN A 220 -13.17 12.17 -6.20
C GLN A 220 -11.85 12.32 -6.96
N ARG A 221 -11.78 11.66 -8.13
CA ARG A 221 -10.66 11.77 -9.05
C ARG A 221 -11.12 12.37 -10.37
N HIS A 222 -10.28 13.24 -10.92
CA HIS A 222 -10.38 13.64 -12.31
C HIS A 222 -9.47 12.76 -13.16
N TRP A 223 -10.03 12.15 -14.20
CA TRP A 223 -9.33 11.26 -15.11
C TRP A 223 -9.16 11.93 -16.47
N MET A 224 -7.96 11.84 -17.02
CA MET A 224 -7.64 12.36 -18.34
C MET A 224 -7.15 11.20 -19.22
N PRO A 225 -7.65 11.09 -20.46
CA PRO A 225 -7.19 10.08 -21.39
C PRO A 225 -5.82 10.46 -21.95
N TYR A 226 -4.99 9.45 -22.16
CA TYR A 226 -3.69 9.56 -22.79
C TYR A 226 -3.48 8.39 -23.74
N GLU A 227 -2.97 8.71 -24.92
CA GLU A 227 -2.54 7.73 -25.90
C GLU A 227 -1.03 7.53 -25.78
N ALA A 228 -0.61 6.27 -25.81
CA ALA A 228 0.81 5.94 -25.87
C ALA A 228 1.38 6.32 -27.23
N THR A 229 2.43 7.13 -27.22
CA THR A 229 3.27 7.40 -28.38
C THR A 229 4.48 6.50 -28.29
N ASP A 230 4.77 5.76 -29.35
CA ASP A 230 5.88 4.80 -29.38
C ASP A 230 5.87 3.81 -28.19
N GLY A 231 4.68 3.31 -27.83
CA GLY A 231 4.50 2.32 -26.78
C GLY A 231 4.71 2.82 -25.35
N VAL A 232 4.87 4.13 -25.15
CA VAL A 232 4.94 4.76 -23.82
C VAL A 232 4.10 6.02 -23.72
N ILE A 233 3.82 6.40 -22.49
CA ILE A 233 3.25 7.69 -22.12
C ILE A 233 4.29 8.43 -21.28
N VAL A 234 4.64 9.63 -21.72
CA VAL A 234 5.48 10.57 -20.97
C VAL A 234 4.60 11.76 -20.63
N GLN A 235 4.32 11.97 -19.35
CA GLN A 235 3.39 13.01 -18.92
C GLN A 235 3.90 13.78 -17.72
N ASP A 236 3.69 15.09 -17.78
CA ASP A 236 3.96 15.97 -16.68
C ASP A 236 2.78 16.03 -15.70
N LEU A 237 3.11 16.06 -14.42
CA LEU A 237 2.21 16.35 -13.32
C LEU A 237 2.28 17.84 -13.01
N TYR A 238 1.25 18.36 -12.33
CA TYR A 238 1.25 19.76 -11.92
C TYR A 238 2.34 20.05 -10.89
N ASP A 239 2.72 21.31 -10.81
CA ASP A 239 3.82 21.80 -9.99
C ASP A 239 3.76 21.41 -8.50
N ASN A 240 2.55 21.19 -8.00
CA ASN A 240 2.16 20.87 -6.65
C ASN A 240 1.52 19.47 -6.51
N SER A 241 1.58 18.63 -7.55
CA SER A 241 1.00 17.29 -7.50
C SER A 241 1.71 16.45 -6.43
N ASN A 242 0.93 15.88 -5.52
CA ASN A 242 1.45 14.86 -4.63
C ASN A 242 1.54 13.55 -5.42
N LYS A 243 2.76 13.09 -5.70
CA LYS A 243 2.99 11.84 -6.43
C LYS A 243 2.27 10.63 -5.82
N LEU A 244 2.01 10.62 -4.50
CA LEU A 244 1.27 9.54 -3.83
C LEU A 244 -0.18 9.46 -4.31
N ASN A 245 -0.72 10.59 -4.76
CA ASN A 245 -2.08 10.73 -5.24
C ASN A 245 -2.22 10.36 -6.72
N VAL A 246 -1.14 10.12 -7.46
CA VAL A 246 -1.21 9.81 -8.90
C VAL A 246 -1.70 8.38 -9.11
N ARG A 247 -2.62 8.19 -10.07
CA ARG A 247 -3.12 6.87 -10.47
C ARG A 247 -3.15 6.75 -11.98
N LEU A 248 -2.87 5.55 -12.45
CA LEU A 248 -2.93 5.19 -13.86
C LEU A 248 -3.81 3.96 -14.03
N VAL A 249 -4.69 3.98 -15.02
CA VAL A 249 -5.63 2.90 -15.31
C VAL A 249 -5.59 2.59 -16.80
N ALA A 250 -5.61 1.31 -17.16
CA ALA A 250 -5.66 0.89 -18.57
C ALA A 250 -7.09 0.54 -19.03
N GLY A 251 -7.40 0.82 -20.30
CA GLY A 251 -8.66 0.47 -20.94
C GLY A 251 -9.68 1.62 -20.96
N ALA A 252 -10.96 1.30 -20.76
CA ALA A 252 -12.06 2.28 -20.78
C ALA A 252 -11.95 3.37 -19.70
N GLU A 253 -12.67 4.48 -19.85
CA GLU A 253 -12.72 5.51 -18.81
C GLU A 253 -13.11 4.92 -17.45
N PRO A 254 -12.30 5.14 -16.41
CA PRO A 254 -12.60 4.67 -15.08
C PRO A 254 -13.75 5.47 -14.44
N THR A 255 -14.77 4.74 -14.02
CA THR A 255 -15.91 5.22 -13.25
C THR A 255 -16.04 4.38 -11.97
N PRO A 256 -16.70 4.87 -10.92
CA PRO A 256 -16.99 4.06 -9.73
C PRO A 256 -17.67 2.72 -10.07
N GLU A 257 -18.51 2.66 -11.12
CA GLU A 257 -19.29 1.48 -11.49
C GLU A 257 -18.53 0.45 -12.34
N ASN A 258 -17.53 0.88 -13.11
CA ASN A 258 -16.82 0.03 -14.08
C ASN A 258 -15.33 -0.20 -13.75
N MET A 259 -14.87 0.29 -12.60
CA MET A 259 -13.48 0.09 -12.20
C MET A 259 -13.27 -1.36 -11.76
N ASP A 260 -12.28 -1.99 -12.38
CA ASP A 260 -11.72 -3.26 -11.95
C ASP A 260 -10.33 -2.99 -11.33
N PRO A 261 -10.08 -3.40 -10.07
CA PRO A 261 -8.78 -3.24 -9.42
C PRO A 261 -7.60 -3.77 -10.26
N ASP A 262 -7.81 -4.81 -11.08
CA ASP A 262 -6.77 -5.40 -11.94
C ASP A 262 -6.35 -4.46 -13.09
N ARG A 263 -7.12 -3.40 -13.35
CA ARG A 263 -6.81 -2.37 -14.35
C ARG A 263 -5.95 -1.23 -13.79
N ILE A 264 -5.84 -1.10 -12.48
CA ILE A 264 -4.99 -0.10 -11.83
C ILE A 264 -3.54 -0.50 -12.03
N ARG A 265 -2.74 0.41 -12.57
CA ARG A 265 -1.31 0.20 -12.81
C ARG A 265 -0.51 0.78 -11.63
N PRO A 266 0.23 -0.06 -10.87
CA PRO A 266 1.02 0.43 -9.75
C PRO A 266 2.15 1.32 -10.28
N LEU A 267 2.23 2.55 -9.78
CA LEU A 267 3.31 3.46 -10.10
C LEU A 267 4.49 3.24 -9.15
N VAL A 268 5.64 2.86 -9.68
CA VAL A 268 6.88 2.85 -8.89
C VAL A 268 7.44 4.27 -8.82
N MET A 269 7.51 4.76 -7.60
CA MET A 269 8.15 6.04 -7.31
C MET A 269 9.65 5.85 -7.29
N THR A 270 10.34 6.52 -8.19
CA THR A 270 11.80 6.46 -8.24
C THR A 270 12.42 7.45 -7.24
N GLY A 271 13.60 7.13 -6.73
CA GLY A 271 14.29 7.95 -5.72
C GLY A 271 14.02 7.52 -4.27
N ARG A 272 14.23 8.42 -3.29
CA ARG A 272 13.89 8.12 -1.89
C ARG A 272 12.38 7.87 -1.80
N ASP A 273 12.02 6.73 -1.23
CA ASP A 273 10.63 6.30 -1.01
C ASP A 273 9.81 7.50 -0.52
N ALA A 274 8.74 7.81 -1.26
CA ALA A 274 7.73 8.71 -0.75
C ALA A 274 6.97 7.94 0.33
N VAL A 275 7.54 7.87 1.51
CA VAL A 275 6.81 7.41 2.67
C VAL A 275 5.88 8.56 3.03
N PRO A 276 4.55 8.33 3.08
CA PRO A 276 3.67 9.37 3.56
C PRO A 276 4.14 9.83 4.93
N THR A 277 4.15 11.14 5.16
CA THR A 277 4.53 11.64 6.47
C THR A 277 3.47 11.17 7.44
N ALA A 278 3.84 10.38 8.45
CA ALA A 278 2.88 9.96 9.46
C ALA A 278 2.36 11.22 10.18
N ARG A 279 1.05 11.47 10.05
CA ARG A 279 0.32 12.53 10.73
C ARG A 279 -0.73 11.89 11.61
N GLY A 280 -1.14 12.60 12.65
CA GLY A 280 -2.14 12.12 13.60
C GLY A 280 -1.63 12.01 15.02
N LEU A 281 -2.49 11.44 15.86
CA LEU A 281 -2.18 11.20 17.26
C LEU A 281 -1.23 9.99 17.39
N PRO A 282 -0.30 10.00 18.36
CA PRO A 282 0.68 8.92 18.54
C PRO A 282 0.07 7.67 19.20
N TRP A 283 -1.21 7.43 18.97
CA TRP A 283 -1.98 6.37 19.61
C TRP A 283 -2.00 5.11 18.76
N ASP A 284 -1.82 3.96 19.41
CA ASP A 284 -1.74 2.65 18.76
C ASP A 284 -2.63 1.61 19.48
N ARG A 285 -3.81 2.03 19.95
CA ARG A 285 -4.68 1.23 20.83
C ARG A 285 -6.13 1.14 20.34
N THR A 286 -6.79 0.03 20.65
CA THR A 286 -8.24 -0.14 20.44
C THR A 286 -8.93 -0.33 21.78
N VAL A 287 -10.02 0.40 22.03
CA VAL A 287 -10.84 0.32 23.25
C VAL A 287 -12.26 -0.07 22.89
N ASP A 288 -12.85 -1.03 23.60
CA ASP A 288 -14.27 -1.39 23.49
C ASP A 288 -15.00 -0.97 24.76
N LEU A 289 -15.87 0.03 24.67
CA LEU A 289 -16.62 0.59 25.80
C LEU A 289 -17.74 -0.34 26.30
N GLY A 290 -18.07 -1.40 25.56
CA GLY A 290 -19.12 -2.37 25.91
C GLY A 290 -18.59 -3.75 26.32
N ALA A 291 -17.29 -3.99 26.24
CA ALA A 291 -16.67 -5.22 26.73
C ALA A 291 -16.35 -5.05 28.22
N ASN A 292 -16.95 -5.89 29.07
CA ASN A 292 -16.46 -6.04 30.44
C ASN A 292 -15.03 -6.59 30.35
N ASP A 293 -14.05 -5.75 30.72
CA ASP A 293 -12.60 -5.94 30.63
C ASP A 293 -12.14 -7.41 30.70
N ALA A 294 -11.48 -7.90 29.63
CA ALA A 294 -10.32 -8.82 29.65
C ALA A 294 -10.10 -9.61 28.33
N ALA A 295 -11.01 -9.56 27.35
CA ALA A 295 -11.00 -10.56 26.27
C ALA A 295 -11.23 -10.04 24.84
N SER A 296 -10.95 -8.77 24.53
CA SER A 296 -10.75 -8.40 23.12
C SER A 296 -9.42 -9.01 22.68
N SER A 297 -9.51 -10.19 22.05
CA SER A 297 -8.35 -10.87 21.53
C SER A 297 -7.68 -10.00 20.46
N VAL A 298 -6.39 -10.22 20.21
CA VAL A 298 -5.68 -9.57 19.10
C VAL A 298 -6.43 -9.76 17.77
N GLY A 299 -7.17 -10.87 17.61
CA GLY A 299 -8.04 -11.13 16.45
C GLY A 299 -9.19 -10.13 16.35
N ASP A 300 -9.95 -9.91 17.42
CA ASP A 300 -11.09 -8.98 17.44
C ASP A 300 -10.66 -7.55 17.11
N ARG A 301 -9.45 -7.14 17.55
CA ARG A 301 -8.86 -5.85 17.19
C ARG A 301 -8.53 -5.75 15.70
N PHE A 302 -7.92 -6.80 15.14
CA PHE A 302 -7.56 -6.80 13.72
C PHE A 302 -8.79 -6.75 12.82
N ASP A 303 -9.86 -7.43 13.23
CA ASP A 303 -11.12 -7.47 12.49
C ASP A 303 -11.83 -6.12 12.56
N ALA A 304 -11.93 -5.49 13.74
CA ALA A 304 -12.56 -4.18 13.88
C ALA A 304 -11.84 -3.05 13.11
N SER A 305 -10.51 -3.03 13.14
CA SER A 305 -9.75 -2.02 12.39
C SER A 305 -9.88 -2.22 10.87
N ALA A 306 -9.91 -3.47 10.40
CA ALA A 306 -10.17 -3.78 9.00
C ALA A 306 -11.60 -3.42 8.58
N GLU A 307 -12.59 -3.71 9.44
CA GLU A 307 -13.99 -3.37 9.24
C GLU A 307 -14.21 -1.85 9.21
N PHE A 308 -13.54 -1.10 10.10
CA PHE A 308 -13.55 0.36 10.08
C PHE A 308 -12.97 0.91 8.77
N THR A 309 -11.76 0.49 8.37
CA THR A 309 -11.18 0.92 7.09
C THR A 309 -12.07 0.56 5.90
N LYS A 310 -12.70 -0.63 5.92
CA LYS A 310 -13.69 -1.03 4.91
C LYS A 310 -14.90 -0.10 4.91
N ALA A 311 -15.46 0.24 6.06
CA ALA A 311 -16.57 1.17 6.18
C ALA A 311 -16.22 2.55 5.59
N LEU A 312 -15.02 3.08 5.90
CA LEU A 312 -14.56 4.35 5.32
C LEU A 312 -14.48 4.27 3.79
N ARG A 313 -13.94 3.17 3.24
CA ARG A 313 -13.84 2.97 1.79
C ARG A 313 -15.20 2.84 1.12
N ASP A 314 -16.10 2.02 1.67
CA ASP A 314 -17.44 1.79 1.13
C ASP A 314 -18.31 3.05 1.18
N SER A 315 -18.05 3.95 2.15
CA SER A 315 -18.69 5.26 2.23
C SER A 315 -18.15 6.29 1.22
N GLY A 316 -17.10 5.96 0.47
CA GLY A 316 -16.41 6.85 -0.45
C GLY A 316 -15.47 7.85 0.21
N GLN A 317 -15.28 7.82 1.54
CA GLN A 317 -14.43 8.77 2.27
C GLN A 317 -12.93 8.56 2.01
N LEU A 318 -12.53 7.37 1.60
CA LEU A 318 -11.16 7.06 1.18
C LEU A 318 -11.06 6.96 -0.33
N ASP A 319 -9.85 7.08 -0.86
CA ASP A 319 -9.56 6.70 -2.23
C ASP A 319 -9.94 5.22 -2.43
N PRO A 320 -10.95 4.90 -3.26
CA PRO A 320 -11.29 3.50 -3.53
C PRO A 320 -10.13 2.77 -4.22
N TRP A 321 -9.14 3.51 -4.71
CA TRP A 321 -7.98 3.03 -5.46
C TRP A 321 -6.66 3.24 -4.72
N SER A 322 -6.71 3.41 -3.40
CA SER A 322 -5.50 3.48 -2.58
C SER A 322 -4.72 2.17 -2.65
N TYR A 323 -3.41 2.27 -2.86
CA TYR A 323 -2.50 1.12 -2.70
C TYR A 323 -2.15 0.86 -1.23
N GLN A 324 -2.63 1.68 -0.31
CA GLN A 324 -2.40 1.50 1.12
C GLN A 324 -3.60 0.84 1.78
N GLU A 325 -3.37 -0.35 2.33
CA GLU A 325 -4.24 -0.93 3.35
C GLU A 325 -3.82 -0.41 4.73
N ARG A 326 -3.86 0.91 4.89
CA ARG A 326 -3.57 1.51 6.18
C ARG A 326 -4.75 1.26 7.10
N ARG A 327 -4.45 0.70 8.26
CA ARG A 327 -5.42 0.47 9.32
C ARG A 327 -5.43 1.67 10.26
N SER A 328 -6.58 1.92 10.86
CA SER A 328 -6.69 2.94 11.91
C SER A 328 -5.71 2.60 13.04
N PRO A 329 -4.75 3.49 13.36
CA PRO A 329 -3.74 3.20 14.37
C PRO A 329 -4.40 3.07 15.76
N TRP A 330 -5.46 3.83 15.99
CA TRP A 330 -6.32 3.71 17.15
C TRP A 330 -7.80 3.57 16.81
N LEU A 331 -8.60 3.00 17.72
CA LEU A 331 -10.04 2.85 17.53
C LEU A 331 -10.78 2.83 18.87
N VAL A 332 -11.92 3.50 18.98
CA VAL A 332 -12.89 3.35 20.06
C VAL A 332 -14.13 2.70 19.50
N MET A 333 -14.60 1.65 20.16
CA MET A 333 -15.81 0.92 19.80
C MET A 333 -16.84 1.09 20.91
N ALA A 334 -18.10 1.29 20.53
CA ALA A 334 -19.20 1.34 21.47
C ALA A 334 -20.39 0.55 20.93
N ARG A 335 -21.02 -0.25 21.78
CA ARG A 335 -22.25 -0.95 21.41
C ARG A 335 -23.42 0.04 21.44
N VAL A 336 -24.08 0.19 20.31
CA VAL A 336 -25.32 0.96 20.13
C VAL A 336 -26.45 0.01 19.71
N GLN A 337 -27.69 0.50 19.66
CA GLN A 337 -28.86 -0.33 19.38
C GLN A 337 -28.74 -1.12 18.06
N ASP A 338 -28.20 -0.49 17.02
CA ASP A 338 -28.13 -1.05 15.66
C ASP A 338 -26.80 -1.75 15.34
N GLY A 339 -25.88 -1.85 16.30
CA GLY A 339 -24.60 -2.54 16.10
C GLY A 339 -23.44 -1.93 16.88
N VAL A 340 -22.25 -1.98 16.30
CA VAL A 340 -21.03 -1.40 16.89
C VAL A 340 -20.71 -0.08 16.20
N LEU A 341 -20.79 1.01 16.94
CA LEU A 341 -20.23 2.30 16.58
C LEU A 341 -18.71 2.22 16.65
N MET A 342 -18.02 2.73 15.63
CA MET A 342 -16.56 2.81 15.60
C MET A 342 -16.09 4.25 15.38
N ILE A 343 -15.11 4.68 16.15
CA ILE A 343 -14.49 6.00 16.04
C ILE A 343 -12.99 5.82 15.99
N GLY A 344 -12.35 6.32 14.95
CA GLY A 344 -10.93 6.11 14.72
C GLY A 344 -10.33 7.22 13.89
N GLU A 345 -9.02 7.19 13.78
CA GLU A 345 -8.26 8.08 12.92
C GLU A 345 -7.84 7.35 11.66
N HIS A 346 -7.97 8.01 10.52
CA HIS A 346 -7.38 7.49 9.29
C HIS A 346 -6.64 8.60 8.56
N GLN A 347 -5.44 8.27 8.12
CA GLN A 347 -4.64 9.11 7.24
C GLN A 347 -4.56 8.45 5.86
N GLU A 348 -5.18 9.09 4.87
CA GLU A 348 -5.09 8.64 3.49
C GLU A 348 -3.83 9.21 2.85
N LEU A 349 -2.86 8.35 2.54
CA LEU A 349 -1.58 8.76 1.94
C LEU A 349 -0.94 9.91 2.74
N ASP A 350 -0.59 11.02 2.09
CA ASP A 350 0.01 12.21 2.72
C ASP A 350 -1.00 13.34 2.92
N GLU A 351 -2.29 13.00 3.02
CA GLU A 351 -3.32 13.91 3.50
C GLU A 351 -3.19 14.13 5.01
N ALA A 352 -3.93 15.11 5.55
CA ALA A 352 -4.12 15.23 6.99
C ALA A 352 -4.77 13.96 7.55
N ALA A 353 -4.44 13.62 8.80
CA ALA A 353 -5.15 12.57 9.51
C ALA A 353 -6.48 13.15 10.02
N TYR A 354 -7.56 12.38 9.86
CA TYR A 354 -8.90 12.77 10.26
C TYR A 354 -9.49 11.76 11.22
N VAL A 355 -10.28 12.25 12.17
CA VAL A 355 -11.18 11.43 12.96
C VAL A 355 -12.42 11.14 12.12
N TYR A 356 -12.79 9.87 12.05
CA TYR A 356 -14.02 9.39 11.44
C TYR A 356 -14.88 8.67 12.47
N VAL A 357 -16.18 8.76 12.26
CA VAL A 357 -17.21 7.99 12.97
C VAL A 357 -17.89 7.09 11.95
N ALA A 358 -17.88 5.78 12.17
CA ALA A 358 -18.63 4.81 11.42
C ALA A 358 -19.78 4.29 12.29
N MET A 359 -21.00 4.67 11.95
CA MET A 359 -22.23 4.31 12.66
C MET A 359 -22.90 3.13 11.96
N PRO A 360 -23.25 2.06 12.67
CA PRO A 360 -23.87 0.89 12.05
C PRO A 360 -25.26 1.25 11.51
N ARG A 361 -25.59 0.72 10.33
CA ARG A 361 -26.92 0.79 9.72
C ARG A 361 -27.62 -0.56 9.89
N GLY A 362 -28.96 -0.55 9.94
CA GLY A 362 -29.76 -1.78 10.08
C GLY A 362 -29.64 -2.77 8.90
N ASP A 363 -29.03 -2.37 7.79
CA ASP A 363 -28.73 -3.22 6.63
C ASP A 363 -27.36 -3.91 6.70
N GLY A 364 -26.61 -3.73 7.80
CA GLY A 364 -25.26 -4.25 7.99
C GLY A 364 -24.16 -3.38 7.37
N GLY A 365 -24.51 -2.22 6.79
CA GLY A 365 -23.56 -1.21 6.36
C GLY A 365 -23.21 -0.21 7.46
N TYR A 366 -22.46 0.83 7.08
CA TYR A 366 -22.14 1.96 7.96
C TYR A 366 -22.56 3.28 7.33
N ASP A 367 -22.98 4.23 8.15
CA ASP A 367 -23.01 5.65 7.85
C ASP A 367 -21.73 6.28 8.41
N VAL A 368 -20.90 6.85 7.54
CA VAL A 368 -19.56 7.34 7.91
C VAL A 368 -19.53 8.85 7.83
N ARG A 369 -19.02 9.48 8.90
CA ARG A 369 -18.89 10.93 9.01
C ARG A 369 -17.48 11.30 9.45
N ARG A 370 -16.95 12.37 8.83
CA ARG A 370 -15.69 12.99 9.22
C ARG A 370 -15.95 13.97 10.37
N ALA A 371 -15.24 13.82 11.49
CA ALA A 371 -15.42 14.63 12.71
C ALA A 371 -14.40 15.77 12.82
N GLY A 372 -13.27 15.71 12.10
CA GLY A 372 -12.27 16.76 12.09
C GLY A 372 -10.86 16.24 11.88
N THR A 373 -9.90 17.16 11.74
CA THR A 373 -8.47 16.83 11.65
C THR A 373 -7.89 16.60 13.04
N THR A 374 -6.84 15.78 13.13
CA THR A 374 -6.21 15.37 14.41
C THR A 374 -5.02 16.25 14.82
N ASP A 375 -5.01 17.51 14.37
CA ASP A 375 -3.90 18.46 14.50
C ASP A 375 -3.78 19.03 15.92
N HIS A 376 -3.60 18.17 16.93
CA HIS A 376 -3.03 18.51 18.24
C HIS A 376 -3.98 18.93 19.38
N SER A 377 -5.29 18.64 19.33
CA SER A 377 -6.15 18.84 20.52
C SER A 377 -6.62 17.52 21.12
N LEU A 378 -6.18 17.27 22.36
CA LEU A 378 -6.78 16.29 23.26
C LEU A 378 -7.77 16.99 24.20
N PRO A 379 -8.85 16.33 24.63
CA PRO A 379 -9.32 15.01 24.15
C PRO A 379 -9.94 15.11 22.74
N VAL A 380 -9.96 13.97 22.02
CA VAL A 380 -10.83 13.81 20.85
C VAL A 380 -12.25 13.65 21.38
N ALA A 381 -13.17 14.50 20.96
CA ALA A 381 -14.58 14.41 21.33
C ALA A 381 -15.45 14.49 20.08
N VAL A 382 -16.34 13.53 19.90
CA VAL A 382 -17.27 13.51 18.78
C VAL A 382 -18.70 13.38 19.28
N ARG A 383 -19.57 14.26 18.78
CA ARG A 383 -20.99 14.23 19.11
C ARG A 383 -21.70 13.13 18.31
N LEU A 384 -22.50 12.32 19.01
CA LEU A 384 -23.34 11.31 18.38
C LEU A 384 -24.66 11.92 17.88
N PRO A 385 -25.24 11.40 16.79
CA PRO A 385 -26.54 11.85 16.29
C PRO A 385 -27.66 11.56 17.30
N ASP A 386 -28.85 12.11 17.03
CA ASP A 386 -30.09 11.83 17.78
C ASP A 386 -30.01 12.05 19.30
N ASN A 387 -29.13 12.96 19.73
CA ASN A 387 -28.82 13.20 21.14
C ASN A 387 -28.31 11.92 21.85
N GLY A 388 -27.56 11.07 21.15
CA GLY A 388 -26.92 9.88 21.72
C GLY A 388 -25.75 10.16 22.67
N GLY A 389 -25.36 11.43 22.84
CA GLY A 389 -24.25 11.82 23.71
C GLY A 389 -22.98 12.17 22.95
N TYR A 390 -21.84 11.93 23.60
CA TYR A 390 -20.52 12.15 23.03
C TYR A 390 -19.66 10.93 23.25
N VAL A 391 -18.83 10.58 22.27
CA VAL A 391 -17.69 9.70 22.53
C VAL A 391 -16.45 10.56 22.70
N VAL A 392 -15.72 10.33 23.77
CA VAL A 392 -14.48 11.03 24.07
C VAL A 392 -13.33 10.03 24.15
N ALA A 393 -12.15 10.43 23.69
CA ALA A 393 -10.92 9.65 23.75
C ALA A 393 -9.72 10.54 24.11
N ALA A 394 -8.92 10.07 25.05
CA ALA A 394 -7.61 10.58 25.44
C ALA A 394 -6.78 9.42 25.99
N PHE A 395 -6.13 8.64 25.12
CA PHE A 395 -5.42 7.44 25.54
C PHE A 395 -4.22 7.75 26.43
N GLY A 396 -4.11 7.01 27.53
CA GLY A 396 -3.13 7.23 28.60
C GLY A 396 -3.65 8.16 29.71
N GLU A 397 -4.70 8.94 29.45
CA GLU A 397 -5.20 9.95 30.37
C GLU A 397 -6.35 9.44 31.25
N GLU A 398 -6.55 10.13 32.37
CA GLU A 398 -7.77 10.05 33.17
C GLU A 398 -8.76 11.13 32.70
N LEU A 399 -10.00 10.71 32.47
CA LEU A 399 -11.08 11.54 31.97
C LEU A 399 -12.16 11.71 33.02
N THR A 400 -12.73 12.91 33.11
CA THR A 400 -13.95 13.21 33.86
C THR A 400 -14.84 14.12 33.03
N TYR A 401 -16.15 14.11 33.27
CA TYR A 401 -17.08 15.03 32.60
C TYR A 401 -18.02 15.67 33.61
N ARG A 402 -18.71 16.73 33.20
CA ARG A 402 -19.79 17.35 33.99
C ARG A 402 -20.92 17.85 33.11
N THR A 403 -22.08 18.00 33.73
CA THR A 403 -23.29 18.56 33.11
C THR A 403 -23.50 19.99 33.63
N GLY A 404 -23.41 20.98 32.74
CA GLY A 404 -23.42 22.40 33.11
C GLY A 404 -22.08 22.91 33.70
N TRP A 405 -21.98 24.24 33.86
CA TRP A 405 -20.76 24.90 34.35
C TRP A 405 -20.51 24.69 35.86
N ASP A 406 -21.59 24.61 36.64
CA ASP A 406 -21.54 24.44 38.10
C ASP A 406 -21.84 23.00 38.54
N GLY A 407 -21.94 22.06 37.59
CA GLY A 407 -22.18 20.65 37.86
C GLY A 407 -20.98 19.97 38.53
N ALA A 408 -21.26 18.95 39.35
CA ALA A 408 -20.21 18.09 39.90
C ALA A 408 -19.54 17.28 38.78
N TRP A 409 -18.23 17.09 38.90
CA TRP A 409 -17.49 16.17 38.02
C TRP A 409 -17.93 14.72 38.29
N SER A 410 -18.00 13.95 37.22
CA SER A 410 -18.25 12.50 37.26
C SER A 410 -17.13 11.77 38.00
N ALA A 411 -17.37 10.49 38.31
CA ALA A 411 -16.26 9.60 38.63
C ALA A 411 -15.27 9.54 37.45
N PRO A 412 -13.95 9.43 37.72
CA PRO A 412 -12.95 9.32 36.67
C PRO A 412 -13.04 7.98 35.93
N PHE A 413 -12.71 8.01 34.65
CA PHE A 413 -12.53 6.84 33.78
C PHE A 413 -11.26 7.03 32.93
N ARG A 414 -10.82 6.01 32.20
CA ARG A 414 -9.54 6.04 31.46
C ARG A 414 -9.72 5.82 29.98
N ASP A 415 -8.78 6.36 29.21
CA ASP A 415 -8.62 6.20 27.77
C ASP A 415 -9.78 6.74 26.91
N ALA A 416 -11.00 6.23 27.08
CA ALA A 416 -12.16 6.67 26.32
C ALA A 416 -13.46 6.43 27.10
N GLY A 417 -14.53 7.12 26.70
CA GLY A 417 -15.84 6.96 27.32
C GLY A 417 -16.98 7.46 26.47
N LEU A 418 -18.18 6.94 26.75
CA LEU A 418 -19.45 7.42 26.22
C LEU A 418 -20.08 8.35 27.27
N LEU A 419 -20.21 9.62 26.92
CA LEU A 419 -20.80 10.66 27.77
C LEU A 419 -22.28 10.85 27.45
N PRO A 420 -23.10 11.19 28.46
CA PRO A 420 -24.51 11.49 28.23
C PRO A 420 -24.69 12.77 27.40
N PRO A 421 -25.83 12.96 26.72
CA PRO A 421 -26.10 14.14 25.90
C PRO A 421 -26.12 15.46 26.67
N GLU A 422 -26.33 15.43 27.99
CA GLU A 422 -26.29 16.60 28.85
C GLU A 422 -24.86 17.00 29.26
N ALA A 423 -23.83 16.22 28.90
CA ALA A 423 -22.44 16.56 29.17
C ALA A 423 -22.07 17.84 28.41
N THR A 424 -21.56 18.83 29.13
CA THR A 424 -21.14 20.11 28.54
C THR A 424 -19.63 20.30 28.56
N HIS A 425 -18.92 19.59 29.44
CA HIS A 425 -17.47 19.67 29.52
C HIS A 425 -16.86 18.31 29.78
N VAL A 426 -15.65 18.12 29.26
CA VAL A 426 -14.79 16.98 29.55
C VAL A 426 -13.40 17.50 29.93
N GLN A 427 -12.79 16.87 30.92
CA GLN A 427 -11.40 17.09 31.30
C GLN A 427 -10.63 15.79 31.06
N ALA A 428 -9.47 15.89 30.41
CA ALA A 428 -8.53 14.80 30.18
C ALA A 428 -7.13 15.23 30.65
N GLY A 429 -6.68 14.74 31.80
CA GLY A 429 -5.49 15.28 32.46
C GLY A 429 -5.61 16.79 32.71
N ASP A 430 -4.65 17.56 32.22
CA ASP A 430 -4.63 19.03 32.30
C ASP A 430 -5.43 19.73 31.17
N HIS A 431 -5.98 18.96 30.23
CA HIS A 431 -6.76 19.49 29.11
C HIS A 431 -8.24 19.58 29.47
N PHE A 432 -8.84 20.74 29.19
CA PHE A 432 -10.26 20.99 29.38
C PHE A 432 -10.91 21.34 28.05
N LEU A 433 -12.02 20.69 27.73
CA LEU A 433 -12.77 20.90 26.50
C LEU A 433 -14.23 21.21 26.81
N ASP A 434 -14.72 22.31 26.24
CA ASP A 434 -16.14 22.62 26.15
C ASP A 434 -16.76 21.84 24.98
N LEU A 435 -17.65 20.91 25.30
CA LEU A 435 -18.30 20.01 24.36
C LEU A 435 -19.31 20.72 23.44
N ALA A 436 -19.69 21.97 23.76
CA ALA A 436 -20.47 22.79 22.83
C ALA A 436 -19.66 23.18 21.58
N ASN A 437 -18.32 23.15 21.65
CA ASN A 437 -17.41 23.44 20.55
C ASN A 437 -16.82 22.18 19.89
N ALA A 438 -17.19 20.99 20.37
CA ALA A 438 -16.81 19.74 19.73
C ALA A 438 -17.50 19.64 18.35
N LYS A 439 -16.74 19.23 17.34
CA LYS A 439 -17.21 19.14 15.95
C LYS A 439 -17.92 17.82 15.65
#